data_AF-A0A1V3X7E8-F1
#
_entry.id   AF-A0A1V3X7E8-F1
#
_cell.length_a   1.000
_cell.length_b   1.000
_cell.length_c   1.000
_cell.angle_alpha   90.00
_cell.angle_beta   90.00
_cell.angle_gamma   90.00
#
_symmetry.space_group_name_H-M   'P 1'
#
loop_
_entity.id
_entity.type
_entity.pdbx_description
1 polymer ?
#
loop_
_entity_poly.entity_id
_entity_poly.type
_entity_poly.pdbx_seq_one_letter_code
_entity_poly.pdbx_strand_id
1 'polypeptide(L)' 'METAPRTWLLLVTGLLTVEDAAASGELIVSGSRAREIASWLPLVNLSS' A
#
# COMPACT_ATOMS: atom_id res chain seq x y z
N MET A 1 3.93 9.23 -2.14
CA MET A 1 3.55 8.29 -1.07
C MET A 1 4.78 7.99 -0.24
N GLU A 2 4.65 7.86 1.07
CA GLU A 2 5.74 7.53 1.98
C GLU A 2 5.23 6.58 3.07
N THR A 3 6.02 5.56 3.40
CA THR A 3 5.63 4.53 4.37
C THR A 3 6.86 3.75 4.87
N ALA A 4 6.71 3.03 5.98
CA ALA A 4 7.76 2.16 6.49
C ALA A 4 7.97 0.93 5.59
N PRO A 5 9.19 0.34 5.56
CA PRO A 5 9.47 -0.84 4.74
C PRO A 5 8.52 -2.03 5.00
N ARG A 6 8.13 -2.24 6.27
CA ARG A 6 7.18 -3.28 6.65
C ARG A 6 5.81 -3.07 6.01
N THR A 7 5.25 -1.87 6.14
CA THR A 7 3.94 -1.52 5.55
C THR A 7 3.99 -1.65 4.02
N TRP A 8 5.09 -1.23 3.38
CA TRP A 8 5.28 -1.45 1.94
C TRP A 8 5.22 -2.94 1.55
N LEU A 9 5.90 -3.82 2.29
CA LEU A 9 5.87 -5.25 2.03
C LEU A 9 4.47 -5.85 2.18
N LEU A 10 3.69 -5.39 3.15
CA LEU A 10 2.30 -5.83 3.33
C LEU A 10 1.40 -5.38 2.17
N LEU A 11 1.57 -4.14 1.70
CA LEU A 11 0.87 -3.60 0.54
C LEU A 11 1.17 -4.40 -0.74
N VAL A 12 2.46 -4.65 -1.04
CA VAL A 12 2.85 -5.37 -2.28
C VAL A 12 2.46 -6.85 -2.25
N THR A 13 2.23 -7.42 -1.07
CA THR A 13 1.80 -8.81 -0.90
C THR A 13 0.29 -8.98 -0.74
N GLY A 14 -0.47 -7.88 -0.73
CA GLY A 14 -1.92 -7.89 -0.54
C GLY A 14 -2.37 -8.23 0.88
N LEU A 15 -1.46 -8.19 1.85
CA LEU A 15 -1.74 -8.40 3.27
C LEU A 15 -2.26 -7.14 3.98
N LEU A 16 -2.20 -5.98 3.31
CA LEU A 16 -2.73 -4.70 3.76
C LEU A 16 -3.22 -3.92 2.54
N THR A 17 -4.31 -3.16 2.67
CA THR A 17 -4.81 -2.29 1.58
C THR A 17 -4.25 -0.87 1.69
N VAL A 18 -4.22 -0.14 0.58
CA VAL A 18 -3.79 1.27 0.55
C VAL A 18 -4.74 2.13 1.39
N GLU A 19 -6.04 1.82 1.34
CA GLU A 19 -7.09 2.49 2.10
C GLU A 19 -6.89 2.32 3.61
N ASP A 20 -6.65 1.07 4.06
CA ASP A 20 -6.45 0.77 5.48
C ASP A 20 -5.15 1.38 6.00
N ALA A 21 -4.06 1.31 5.22
CA ALA A 21 -2.78 1.91 5.58
C ALA A 21 -2.85 3.45 5.65
N ALA A 22 -3.63 4.08 4.77
CA ALA A 22 -3.85 5.53 4.80
C ALA A 22 -4.74 5.92 5.99
N ALA A 23 -5.79 5.14 6.28
CA ALA A 23 -6.68 5.38 7.42
C ALA A 23 -5.97 5.24 8.77
N SER A 24 -5.01 4.31 8.88
CA SER A 24 -4.21 4.10 10.09
C SER A 24 -3.02 5.08 10.23
N GLY A 25 -2.72 5.86 9.19
CA GLY A 25 -1.56 6.75 9.16
C GLY A 25 -0.22 6.06 8.88
N GLU A 26 -0.23 4.76 8.58
CA GLU A 26 0.98 4.02 8.17
C GLU A 26 1.45 4.38 6.75
N LEU A 27 0.56 4.94 5.93
CA LEU A 27 0.84 5.41 4.58
C LEU A 27 0.47 6.88 4.42
N ILE A 28 1.47 7.72 4.12
CA ILE A 28 1.27 9.12 3.77
C ILE A 28 1.07 9.22 2.26
N VAL A 29 -0.09 9.69 1.83
CA VAL A 29 -0.43 9.89 0.42
C VAL A 29 -0.48 11.38 0.11
N SER A 30 0.43 11.86 -0.73
CA SER A 30 0.50 13.26 -1.17
C SER A 30 0.41 13.35 -2.70
N GLY A 31 -0.37 14.31 -3.20
CA GLY A 31 -0.60 14.51 -4.64
C GLY A 31 -1.73 13.65 -5.21
N SER A 32 -2.40 14.15 -6.25
CA SER A 32 -3.59 13.53 -6.85
C SER A 32 -3.34 12.13 -7.41
N ARG A 33 -2.12 11.88 -7.90
CA ARG A 33 -1.73 10.62 -8.54
C ARG A 33 -1.19 9.57 -7.59
N ALA A 34 -0.87 9.92 -6.34
CA ALA A 34 -0.27 8.95 -5.42
C ALA A 34 -1.23 7.80 -5.07
N ARG A 35 -2.54 8.01 -5.22
CA ARG A 35 -3.55 6.98 -5.04
C ARG A 35 -3.69 6.04 -6.26
N GLU A 36 -3.15 6.42 -7.43
CA GLU A 36 -3.11 5.56 -8.62
C GLU A 36 -2.28 4.28 -8.36
N ILE A 37 -1.38 4.27 -7.39
CA ILE A 37 -0.59 3.07 -7.11
C ILE A 37 -1.47 1.89 -6.64
N ALA A 38 -2.60 2.17 -5.99
CA ALA A 38 -3.50 1.15 -5.46
C ALA A 38 -4.03 0.22 -6.55
N SER A 39 -4.20 0.71 -7.79
CA SER A 39 -4.67 -0.11 -8.91
C SER A 39 -3.65 -1.13 -9.41
N TRP A 40 -2.39 -1.03 -8.99
CA TRP A 40 -1.31 -1.93 -9.39
C TRP A 40 -0.97 -2.97 -8.32
N LEU A 41 -1.60 -2.89 -7.14
CA LEU A 41 -1.37 -3.79 -6.02
C LEU A 41 -2.49 -4.86 -5.95
N PRO A 42 -2.18 -6.07 -5.45
CA PRO A 42 -0.87 -6.56 -5.02
C PRO A 42 0.04 -6.96 -6.19
N LEU A 43 1.36 -6.92 -5.98
CA LEU A 43 2.37 -7.30 -6.97
C LEU A 43 2.81 -8.77 -6.84
N VAL A 44 2.76 -9.30 -5.62
CA VAL A 44 3.15 -10.67 -5.29
C VAL A 44 2.03 -11.30 -4.49
N ASN A 45 1.56 -12.47 -4.89
CA ASN A 45 0.64 -13.24 -4.07
C ASN A 45 1.41 -14.27 -3.22
N LEU A 46 1.15 -14.31 -1.92
CA LEU A 46 1.76 -15.28 -1.00
C LEU A 46 0.91 -16.54 -0.78
N SER A 47 -0.35 -16.56 -1.24
CA SER A 47 -1.14 -17.78 -1.25
C SER A 47 -0.64 -18.70 -2.38
N SER A 48 0.16 -19.68 -1.99
CA SER A 48 0.59 -20.83 -2.81
C SER A 48 -0.57 -21.74 -3.16
#